data_AF-A0A524GUH5-F1
#
_entry.id   AF-A0A524GUH5-F1
#
_cell.length_a   1.000
_cell.length_b   1.000
_cell.length_c   1.000
_cell.angle_alpha   90.00
_cell.angle_beta   90.00
_cell.angle_gamma   90.00
#
_symmetry.space_group_name_H-M   'P 1'
#
loop_
_entity.id
_entity.type
_entity.pdbx_description
1 polymer ?
#
loop_
_entity_poly.entity_id
_entity_poly.type
_entity_poly.pdbx_seq_one_letter_code
_entity_poly.pdbx_strand_id
1 'polypeptide(L)'
;MADVTNLYMRLRERARQIVSRLPPPDFYRVENVAVSLSESLFESTPLVVDLRQSVAPLLEDDFGHGWLHARKVAVDAGALMHVEGRAAGYSGEFLRRRTCLAHCAGLLHDIRRKRPDHAEQGAACARGLMSGQAFSPAEIEDICIAIRNHEAFKTALSVNTHEGALVSDCLYDADKFRWGPDNFSDTLWAMAAFARPPLAEFLRRYPSGMERLARIKISFRTATGRTYGPQFIDLGIVIGEELYRVITAEFAAEI
;
A
#
# COMPACT_ATOMS: atom_id res chain seq x y z
N MET A 1 31.93 16.10 -1.31
CA MET A 1 30.65 15.48 -1.73
C MET A 1 30.05 14.89 -0.48
N ALA A 2 28.91 15.41 -0.02
CA ALA A 2 28.17 14.76 1.06
C ALA A 2 27.84 13.32 0.65
N ASP A 3 27.91 12.38 1.60
CA ASP A 3 27.42 11.03 1.36
C ASP A 3 25.94 11.13 0.97
N VAL A 4 25.60 10.72 -0.26
CA VAL A 4 24.23 10.75 -0.81
C VAL A 4 23.25 10.05 0.14
N THR A 5 23.73 9.03 0.86
CA THR A 5 22.96 8.33 1.89
C THR A 5 22.61 9.26 3.06
N ASN A 6 23.58 10.05 3.54
CA ASN A 6 23.37 11.01 4.62
C ASN A 6 22.38 12.12 4.20
N LEU A 7 22.48 12.61 2.97
CA LEU A 7 21.55 13.59 2.41
C LEU A 7 20.10 13.08 2.42
N TYR A 8 19.83 11.89 1.88
CA TYR A 8 18.48 11.34 1.84
C TYR A 8 17.93 10.99 3.24
N MET A 9 18.78 10.62 4.20
CA MET A 9 18.36 10.47 5.59
C MET A 9 17.90 11.80 6.21
N ARG A 10 18.63 12.90 5.97
CA ARG A 10 18.24 14.24 6.43
C ARG A 10 16.94 14.70 5.80
N LEU A 11 16.76 14.47 4.50
CA LEU A 11 15.52 14.80 3.78
C LEU A 11 14.32 13.99 4.27
N ARG A 12 14.52 12.69 4.56
CA ARG A 12 13.49 11.85 5.19
C ARG A 12 13.04 12.39 6.54
N GLU A 13 13.99 12.82 7.37
CA GLU A 13 13.68 13.38 8.67
C GLU A 13 12.86 14.68 8.54
N ARG A 14 13.21 15.56 7.61
CA ARG A 14 12.40 16.76 7.32
C ARG A 14 10.99 16.38 6.83
N ALA A 15 10.87 15.37 5.97
CA ALA A 15 9.56 14.91 5.52
C ALA A 15 8.70 14.36 6.66
N ARG A 16 9.28 13.60 7.59
CA ARG A 16 8.58 13.11 8.79
C ARG A 16 8.11 14.24 9.71
N GLN A 17 8.91 15.31 9.83
CA GLN A 17 8.51 16.51 10.59
C GLN A 17 7.39 17.31 9.90
N ILE A 18 7.27 17.24 8.58
CA ILE A 18 6.11 17.78 7.85
C ILE A 18 4.88 16.91 8.14
N VAL A 19 5.01 15.61 7.95
CA VAL A 19 3.92 14.64 8.19
C VAL A 19 3.36 14.74 9.60
N SER A 20 4.21 14.85 10.63
CA SER A 20 3.77 14.87 12.04
C SER A 20 2.95 16.10 12.44
N ARG A 21 2.95 17.16 11.62
CA ARG A 21 2.14 18.37 11.84
C ARG A 21 0.74 18.27 11.25
N LEU A 22 0.48 17.28 10.40
CA LEU A 22 -0.79 17.09 9.73
C LEU A 22 -1.69 16.11 10.50
N PRO A 23 -3.01 16.27 10.42
CA PRO A 23 -3.93 15.28 10.98
C PRO A 23 -3.80 13.94 10.23
N PRO A 24 -4.07 12.81 10.90
CA PRO A 24 -4.19 11.55 10.20
C PRO A 24 -5.40 11.58 9.24
N PRO A 25 -5.38 10.78 8.16
CA PRO A 25 -6.54 10.60 7.29
C PRO A 25 -7.81 10.21 8.07
N ASP A 26 -8.95 10.80 7.72
CA ASP A 26 -10.24 10.62 8.39
C ASP A 26 -10.72 9.17 8.36
N PHE A 27 -10.29 8.37 7.38
CA PHE A 27 -10.54 6.91 7.36
C PHE A 27 -10.22 6.27 8.72
N TYR A 28 -9.08 6.61 9.31
CA TYR A 28 -8.65 6.04 10.60
C TYR A 28 -9.45 6.53 11.79
N ARG A 29 -10.10 7.69 11.67
CA ARG A 29 -10.94 8.27 12.72
C ARG A 29 -12.38 7.79 12.62
N VAL A 30 -12.95 7.81 11.42
CA VAL A 30 -14.36 7.49 11.15
C VAL A 30 -14.58 5.98 11.09
N GLU A 31 -13.73 5.24 10.36
CA GLU A 31 -13.81 3.78 10.25
C GLU A 31 -12.98 3.06 11.32
N ASN A 32 -12.70 3.71 12.46
CA ASN A 32 -11.81 3.18 13.50
C ASN A 32 -12.22 1.78 13.98
N VAL A 33 -13.53 1.51 14.05
CA VAL A 33 -14.06 0.22 14.51
C VAL A 33 -13.69 -0.88 13.52
N ALA A 34 -13.82 -0.61 12.22
CA ALA A 34 -13.45 -1.55 11.16
C ALA A 34 -11.94 -1.75 11.11
N VAL A 35 -11.15 -0.68 11.29
CA VAL A 35 -9.68 -0.75 11.34
C VAL A 35 -9.23 -1.59 12.54
N SER A 36 -9.70 -1.31 13.75
CA SER A 36 -9.34 -2.08 14.95
C SER A 36 -9.76 -3.55 14.86
N LEU A 37 -10.93 -3.83 14.29
CA LEU A 37 -11.37 -5.21 14.05
C LEU A 37 -10.45 -5.90 13.03
N SER A 38 -10.11 -5.22 11.94
CA SER A 38 -9.20 -5.72 10.92
C SER A 38 -7.83 -6.04 11.52
N GLU A 39 -7.29 -5.16 12.36
CA GLU A 39 -6.04 -5.40 13.09
C GLU A 39 -6.15 -6.62 14.00
N SER A 40 -7.21 -6.73 14.81
CA SER A 40 -7.41 -7.89 15.68
C SER A 40 -7.45 -9.19 14.88
N LEU A 41 -8.19 -9.24 13.77
CA LEU A 41 -8.28 -10.42 12.91
C LEU A 41 -6.94 -10.73 12.23
N PHE A 42 -6.21 -9.71 11.77
CA PHE A 42 -4.90 -9.86 11.16
C PHE A 42 -3.87 -10.48 12.14
N GLU A 43 -3.98 -10.14 13.43
CA GLU A 43 -3.10 -10.67 14.47
C GLU A 43 -3.52 -12.07 14.98
N SER A 44 -4.80 -12.43 14.90
CA SER A 44 -5.31 -13.66 15.53
C SER A 44 -5.81 -14.76 14.60
N THR A 45 -6.13 -14.45 13.33
CA THR A 45 -6.65 -15.45 12.40
C THR A 45 -5.55 -16.45 12.02
N PRO A 46 -5.67 -17.76 12.33
CA PRO A 46 -4.58 -18.73 12.17
C PRO A 46 -3.97 -18.74 10.77
N LEU A 47 -4.82 -18.74 9.74
CA LEU A 47 -4.36 -18.72 8.34
C LEU A 47 -3.54 -17.48 7.99
N VAL A 48 -3.90 -16.31 8.54
CA VAL A 48 -3.13 -15.08 8.34
C VAL A 48 -1.80 -15.18 9.08
N VAL A 49 -1.79 -15.66 10.32
CA VAL A 49 -0.57 -15.83 11.13
C VAL A 49 0.43 -16.77 10.43
N ASP A 50 -0.03 -17.91 9.92
CA ASP A 50 0.82 -18.88 9.21
C ASP A 50 1.40 -18.28 7.92
N LEU A 51 0.58 -17.54 7.18
CA LEU A 51 1.02 -16.86 5.96
C LEU A 51 2.04 -15.76 6.26
N ARG A 52 1.88 -15.03 7.36
CA ARG A 52 2.85 -14.00 7.80
C ARG A 52 4.23 -14.59 8.06
N GLN A 53 4.30 -15.74 8.72
CA GLN A 53 5.56 -16.44 8.96
C GLN A 53 6.20 -16.89 7.64
N SER A 54 5.38 -17.36 6.69
CA SER A 54 5.82 -17.82 5.37
C SER A 54 6.33 -16.68 4.47
N VAL A 55 5.71 -15.49 4.56
CA VAL A 55 6.02 -14.34 3.70
C VAL A 55 7.17 -13.47 4.23
N ALA A 56 7.37 -13.42 5.55
CA ALA A 56 8.41 -12.61 6.19
C ALA A 56 9.81 -12.74 5.55
N PRO A 57 10.34 -13.93 5.22
CA PRO A 57 11.67 -14.06 4.62
C PRO A 57 11.74 -13.60 3.15
N LEU A 58 10.59 -13.32 2.51
CA LEU A 58 10.49 -12.91 1.11
C LEU A 58 10.30 -11.41 0.94
N LEU A 59 9.97 -10.69 2.01
CA LEU A 59 9.76 -9.24 1.98
C LEU A 59 11.09 -8.52 2.19
N GLU A 60 11.56 -7.87 1.13
CA GLU A 60 12.76 -7.05 1.15
C GLU A 60 12.41 -5.61 1.55
N ASP A 61 13.10 -5.05 2.54
CA ASP A 61 12.75 -3.74 3.13
C ASP A 61 13.37 -2.52 2.40
N ASP A 62 14.21 -2.76 1.40
CA ASP A 62 15.05 -1.72 0.79
C ASP A 62 14.33 -0.79 -0.19
N PHE A 63 13.09 -1.11 -0.58
CA PHE A 63 12.23 -0.24 -1.39
C PHE A 63 11.13 0.44 -0.56
N GLY A 64 11.11 0.27 0.76
CA GLY A 64 10.01 0.74 1.62
C GLY A 64 8.74 -0.09 1.47
N HIS A 65 8.83 -1.26 0.82
CA HIS A 65 7.74 -2.22 0.61
C HIS A 65 7.97 -3.51 1.42
N GLY A 66 8.74 -3.42 2.51
CA GLY A 66 8.97 -4.53 3.43
C GLY A 66 7.76 -4.83 4.32
N TRP A 67 8.02 -5.55 5.42
CA TRP A 67 6.98 -6.02 6.35
C TRP A 67 6.01 -4.92 6.83
N LEU A 68 6.51 -3.73 7.16
CA LEU A 68 5.68 -2.64 7.67
C LEU A 68 4.65 -2.17 6.62
N HIS A 69 5.06 -2.04 5.36
CA HIS A 69 4.16 -1.69 4.24
C HIS A 69 3.12 -2.79 4.03
N ALA A 70 3.57 -4.04 3.90
CA ALA A 70 2.68 -5.17 3.70
C ALA A 70 1.63 -5.29 4.82
N ARG A 71 2.03 -5.09 6.09
CA ARG A 71 1.10 -5.07 7.23
C ARG A 71 0.07 -3.95 7.10
N LYS A 72 0.50 -2.71 6.82
CA LYS A 72 -0.42 -1.56 6.70
C LYS A 72 -1.44 -1.79 5.58
N VAL A 73 -0.98 -2.23 4.41
CA VAL A 73 -1.86 -2.56 3.27
C VAL A 73 -2.82 -3.70 3.64
N ALA A 74 -2.34 -4.76 4.28
CA ALA A 74 -3.19 -5.87 4.70
C ALA A 74 -4.29 -5.42 5.66
N VAL A 75 -3.94 -4.69 6.72
CA VAL A 75 -4.91 -4.18 7.71
C VAL A 75 -5.95 -3.27 7.05
N ASP A 76 -5.52 -2.32 6.21
CA ASP A 76 -6.45 -1.41 5.53
C ASP A 76 -7.35 -2.17 4.54
N ALA A 77 -6.81 -3.15 3.81
CA ALA A 77 -7.60 -3.97 2.90
C ALA A 77 -8.66 -4.79 3.64
N GLY A 78 -8.34 -5.32 4.82
CA GLY A 78 -9.30 -6.00 5.67
C GLY A 78 -10.37 -5.08 6.25
N ALA A 79 -10.00 -3.84 6.61
CA ALA A 79 -10.95 -2.85 7.11
C ALA A 79 -11.93 -2.45 6.00
N LEU A 80 -11.42 -2.18 4.79
CA LEU A 80 -12.24 -1.92 3.60
C LEU A 80 -13.17 -3.10 3.30
N MET A 81 -12.66 -4.33 3.29
CA MET A 81 -13.47 -5.53 3.09
C MET A 81 -14.57 -5.66 4.15
N HIS A 82 -14.28 -5.31 5.40
CA HIS A 82 -15.27 -5.33 6.46
C HIS A 82 -16.41 -4.32 6.21
N VAL A 83 -16.07 -3.07 5.88
CA VAL A 83 -17.05 -2.00 5.62
C VAL A 83 -17.89 -2.33 4.38
N GLU A 84 -17.23 -2.59 3.25
CA GLU A 84 -17.89 -2.86 1.97
C GLU A 84 -18.68 -4.17 2.01
N GLY A 85 -18.12 -5.21 2.64
CA GLY A 85 -18.79 -6.49 2.78
C GLY A 85 -20.08 -6.36 3.58
N ARG A 86 -20.09 -5.59 4.68
CA ARG A 86 -21.33 -5.32 5.42
C ARG A 86 -22.34 -4.55 4.58
N ALA A 87 -21.90 -3.56 3.79
CA ALA A 87 -22.77 -2.84 2.87
C ALA A 87 -23.37 -3.76 1.78
N ALA A 88 -22.62 -4.78 1.37
CA ALA A 88 -23.08 -5.84 0.45
C ALA A 88 -23.94 -6.93 1.13
N GLY A 89 -24.23 -6.83 2.43
CA GLY A 89 -25.05 -7.78 3.17
C GLY A 89 -24.29 -9.01 3.70
N TYR A 90 -22.96 -9.02 3.63
CA TYR A 90 -22.13 -10.09 4.17
C TYR A 90 -22.09 -10.02 5.70
N SER A 91 -22.06 -11.19 6.34
CA SER A 91 -22.05 -11.29 7.80
C SER A 91 -21.40 -12.58 8.28
N GLY A 92 -21.19 -12.67 9.60
CA GLY A 92 -20.73 -13.88 10.28
C GLY A 92 -19.40 -14.42 9.74
N GLU A 93 -19.33 -15.74 9.59
CA GLU A 93 -18.11 -16.42 9.15
C GLU A 93 -17.74 -16.09 7.70
N PHE A 94 -18.74 -15.84 6.85
CA PHE A 94 -18.49 -15.48 5.47
C PHE A 94 -17.71 -14.17 5.35
N LEU A 95 -18.15 -13.12 6.07
CA LEU A 95 -17.45 -11.84 6.09
C LEU A 95 -16.05 -11.96 6.73
N ARG A 96 -15.93 -12.72 7.81
CA ARG A 96 -14.62 -12.99 8.43
C ARG A 96 -13.67 -13.68 7.45
N ARG A 97 -14.16 -14.66 6.69
CA ARG A 97 -13.38 -15.35 5.68
C ARG A 97 -12.95 -14.40 4.56
N ARG A 98 -13.85 -13.57 4.01
CA ARG A 98 -13.46 -12.58 2.99
C ARG A 98 -12.46 -11.54 3.51
N THR A 99 -12.59 -11.13 4.77
CA THR A 99 -11.62 -10.23 5.44
C THR A 99 -10.24 -10.88 5.52
N CYS A 100 -10.17 -12.16 5.89
CA CYS A 100 -8.93 -12.94 5.87
C CYS A 100 -8.30 -12.99 4.47
N LEU A 101 -9.08 -13.16 3.40
CA LEU A 101 -8.55 -13.17 2.03
C LEU A 101 -7.98 -11.81 1.62
N ALA A 102 -8.62 -10.71 2.02
CA ALA A 102 -8.09 -9.36 1.81
C ALA A 102 -6.77 -9.13 2.56
N HIS A 103 -6.65 -9.63 3.80
CA HIS A 103 -5.38 -9.62 4.55
C HIS A 103 -4.27 -10.38 3.81
N CYS A 104 -4.58 -11.60 3.34
CA CYS A 104 -3.63 -12.41 2.60
C CYS A 104 -3.18 -11.74 1.30
N ALA A 105 -4.11 -11.13 0.56
CA ALA A 105 -3.78 -10.38 -0.65
C ALA A 105 -2.87 -9.19 -0.34
N GLY A 106 -3.15 -8.42 0.73
CA GLY A 106 -2.30 -7.32 1.18
C GLY A 106 -0.90 -7.76 1.63
N LEU A 107 -0.77 -8.91 2.29
CA LEU A 107 0.54 -9.46 2.66
C LEU A 107 1.38 -9.87 1.45
N LEU A 108 0.73 -10.37 0.41
CA LEU A 108 1.39 -11.05 -0.71
C LEU A 108 1.65 -10.14 -1.93
N HIS A 109 1.02 -8.96 -2.01
CA HIS A 109 0.99 -8.19 -3.26
C HIS A 109 2.36 -7.79 -3.82
N ASP A 110 3.36 -7.58 -2.94
CA ASP A 110 4.67 -7.05 -3.32
C ASP A 110 5.85 -8.01 -3.08
N ILE A 111 5.61 -9.31 -2.86
CA ILE A 111 6.66 -10.33 -2.55
C ILE A 111 7.73 -10.51 -3.64
N ARG A 112 7.54 -9.92 -4.83
CA ARG A 112 8.50 -9.91 -5.93
C ARG A 112 8.79 -8.50 -6.46
N ARG A 113 8.68 -7.47 -5.61
CA ARG A 113 8.70 -6.04 -5.99
C ARG A 113 9.78 -5.63 -7.00
N LYS A 114 10.99 -6.20 -6.88
CA LYS A 114 12.15 -5.86 -7.73
C LYS A 114 12.14 -6.52 -9.12
N ARG A 115 11.24 -7.48 -9.36
CA ARG A 115 11.16 -8.18 -10.63
C ARG A 115 10.41 -7.33 -11.65
N PRO A 116 10.77 -7.37 -12.94
CA PRO A 116 9.90 -6.87 -14.00
C PRO A 116 8.52 -7.53 -13.91
N ASP A 117 7.44 -6.80 -14.14
CA ASP A 117 6.08 -7.33 -13.97
C ASP A 117 5.86 -7.98 -12.59
N HIS A 118 6.26 -7.28 -11.52
CA HIS A 118 6.25 -7.81 -10.16
C HIS A 118 4.88 -8.31 -9.72
N ALA A 119 3.79 -7.71 -10.20
CA ALA A 119 2.44 -8.16 -9.88
C ALA A 119 2.16 -9.57 -10.44
N GLU A 120 2.59 -9.88 -11.67
CA GLU A 120 2.40 -11.22 -12.27
C GLU A 120 3.29 -12.26 -11.57
N GLN A 121 4.58 -11.93 -11.38
CA GLN A 121 5.52 -12.82 -10.69
C GLN A 121 5.14 -13.01 -9.21
N GLY A 122 4.62 -11.96 -8.59
CA GLY A 122 4.10 -11.96 -7.22
C GLY A 122 2.89 -12.88 -7.11
N ALA A 123 1.92 -12.79 -8.02
CA ALA A 123 0.76 -13.67 -8.05
C ALA A 123 1.15 -15.15 -8.23
N ALA A 124 2.12 -15.45 -9.09
CA ALA A 124 2.63 -16.82 -9.27
C ALA A 124 3.33 -17.34 -8.01
N CYS A 125 4.15 -16.51 -7.36
CA CYS A 125 4.82 -16.86 -6.10
C CYS A 125 3.81 -17.04 -4.95
N ALA A 126 2.81 -16.17 -4.87
CA ALA A 126 1.71 -16.22 -3.89
C ALA A 126 0.92 -17.53 -4.00
N ARG A 127 0.63 -17.99 -5.22
CA ARG A 127 0.00 -19.29 -5.46
C ARG A 127 0.79 -20.43 -4.83
N GLY A 128 2.11 -20.44 -5.01
CA GLY A 128 2.99 -21.44 -4.43
C GLY A 128 2.95 -21.44 -2.90
N LEU A 129 2.96 -20.26 -2.27
CA LEU A 129 2.90 -20.10 -0.81
C LEU A 129 1.57 -20.57 -0.22
N MET A 130 0.46 -20.30 -0.91
CA MET A 130 -0.88 -20.71 -0.47
C MET A 130 -1.17 -22.19 -0.77
N SER A 131 -0.37 -22.83 -1.63
CA SER A 131 -0.56 -24.25 -1.98
C SER A 131 -0.27 -25.14 -0.76
N GLY A 132 -1.24 -25.98 -0.40
CA GLY A 132 -1.14 -26.84 0.78
C GLY A 132 -1.57 -26.18 2.10
N GLN A 133 -1.98 -24.91 2.08
CA GLN A 133 -2.66 -24.26 3.19
C GLN A 133 -4.19 -24.37 3.04
N ALA A 134 -4.94 -23.92 4.05
CA ALA A 134 -6.39 -24.00 4.09
C ALA A 134 -7.09 -22.93 3.20
N PHE A 135 -6.75 -22.91 1.90
CA PHE A 135 -7.44 -22.13 0.87
C PHE A 135 -8.08 -23.06 -0.16
N SER A 136 -9.27 -22.70 -0.63
CA SER A 136 -9.84 -23.33 -1.83
C SER A 136 -9.15 -22.80 -3.09
N PRO A 137 -9.18 -23.55 -4.22
CA PRO A 137 -8.64 -23.08 -5.48
C PRO A 137 -9.24 -21.74 -5.95
N ALA A 138 -10.52 -21.50 -5.70
CA ALA A 138 -11.19 -20.25 -6.05
C ALA A 138 -10.66 -19.07 -5.22
N GLU A 139 -10.40 -19.26 -3.93
CA GLU A 139 -9.84 -18.21 -3.07
C GLU A 139 -8.40 -17.87 -3.44
N ILE A 140 -7.60 -18.88 -3.82
CA ILE A 140 -6.26 -18.68 -4.36
C ILE A 140 -6.33 -17.84 -5.64
N GLU A 141 -7.27 -18.14 -6.54
CA GLU A 141 -7.47 -17.39 -7.76
C GLU A 141 -7.88 -15.93 -7.48
N ASP A 142 -8.84 -15.70 -6.58
CA ASP A 142 -9.27 -14.36 -6.15
C ASP A 142 -8.06 -13.53 -5.66
N ILE A 143 -7.22 -14.11 -4.79
CA ILE A 143 -6.02 -13.44 -4.27
C ILE A 143 -5.01 -13.18 -5.40
N CYS A 144 -4.73 -14.17 -6.26
CA CYS A 144 -3.81 -14.00 -7.37
C CYS A 144 -4.26 -12.89 -8.34
N ILE A 145 -5.54 -12.82 -8.68
CA ILE A 145 -6.08 -11.76 -9.53
C ILE A 145 -6.01 -10.41 -8.82
N ALA A 146 -6.34 -10.35 -7.53
CA ALA A 146 -6.19 -9.13 -6.74
C ALA A 146 -4.76 -8.59 -6.79
N ILE A 147 -3.76 -9.47 -6.62
CA ILE A 147 -2.34 -9.12 -6.75
C ILE A 147 -2.03 -8.64 -8.16
N ARG A 148 -2.51 -9.28 -9.24
CA ARG A 148 -2.26 -8.77 -10.59
C ARG A 148 -2.87 -7.38 -10.85
N ASN A 149 -3.98 -7.08 -10.18
CA ASN A 149 -4.75 -5.87 -10.38
C ASN A 149 -4.37 -4.69 -9.45
N HIS A 150 -3.41 -4.84 -8.53
CA HIS A 150 -3.11 -3.82 -7.52
C HIS A 150 -2.36 -2.60 -8.08
N GLU A 151 -1.70 -2.71 -9.23
CA GLU A 151 -0.92 -1.61 -9.81
C GLU A 151 -1.83 -0.51 -10.39
N ALA A 152 -1.44 0.75 -10.15
CA ALA A 152 -2.11 1.88 -10.81
C ALA A 152 -1.72 1.95 -12.28
N PHE A 153 -2.61 2.53 -13.10
CA PHE A 153 -2.37 2.79 -14.53
C PHE A 153 -2.17 1.54 -15.42
N LYS A 154 -2.49 0.35 -14.91
CA LYS A 154 -2.60 -0.89 -15.69
C LYS A 154 -4.06 -1.24 -15.93
N THR A 155 -4.34 -1.89 -17.05
CA THR A 155 -5.67 -2.46 -17.32
C THR A 155 -5.94 -3.58 -16.32
N ALA A 156 -7.05 -3.48 -15.58
CA ALA A 156 -7.45 -4.52 -14.65
C ALA A 156 -7.94 -5.77 -15.41
N LEU A 157 -7.54 -6.94 -14.92
CA LEU A 157 -8.10 -8.22 -15.34
C LEU A 157 -9.54 -8.35 -14.82
N SER A 158 -10.39 -9.00 -15.63
CA SER A 158 -11.75 -9.33 -15.21
C SER A 158 -11.73 -10.31 -14.04
N VAL A 159 -12.55 -10.05 -13.03
CA VAL A 159 -12.78 -10.96 -11.91
C VAL A 159 -14.14 -11.63 -12.08
N ASN A 160 -14.18 -12.94 -11.91
CA ASN A 160 -15.36 -13.75 -12.26
C ASN A 160 -16.46 -13.74 -11.19
N THR A 161 -16.14 -13.27 -9.98
CA THR A 161 -17.05 -13.26 -8.82
C THR A 161 -17.13 -11.87 -8.23
N HIS A 162 -18.26 -11.55 -7.62
CA HIS A 162 -18.43 -10.29 -6.90
C HIS A 162 -17.47 -10.22 -5.70
N GLU A 163 -17.35 -11.32 -4.97
CA GLU A 163 -16.47 -11.44 -3.81
C GLU A 163 -15.00 -11.23 -4.18
N GLY A 164 -14.55 -11.83 -5.29
CA GLY A 164 -13.20 -11.69 -5.81
C GLY A 164 -12.92 -10.27 -6.27
N ALA A 165 -13.88 -9.64 -6.97
CA ALA A 165 -13.78 -8.24 -7.36
C ALA A 165 -13.61 -7.34 -6.14
N LEU A 166 -14.38 -7.60 -5.08
CA LEU A 166 -14.29 -6.82 -3.85
C LEU A 166 -12.94 -6.99 -3.14
N VAL A 167 -12.34 -8.19 -3.10
CA VAL A 167 -10.97 -8.37 -2.59
C VAL A 167 -9.96 -7.61 -3.43
N SER A 168 -10.08 -7.65 -4.76
CA SER A 168 -9.21 -6.92 -5.69
C SER A 168 -9.29 -5.41 -5.47
N ASP A 169 -10.49 -4.88 -5.30
CA ASP A 169 -10.74 -3.45 -5.10
C ASP A 169 -10.27 -2.98 -3.72
N CYS A 170 -10.52 -3.76 -2.66
CA CYS A 170 -10.02 -3.46 -1.32
C CYS A 170 -8.49 -3.46 -1.26
N LEU A 171 -7.82 -4.43 -1.90
CA LEU A 171 -6.36 -4.44 -1.99
C LEU A 171 -5.84 -3.20 -2.72
N TYR A 172 -6.46 -2.88 -3.87
CA TYR A 172 -6.05 -1.73 -4.66
C TYR A 172 -6.14 -0.44 -3.85
N ASP A 173 -7.29 -0.18 -3.22
CA ASP A 173 -7.52 1.05 -2.45
C ASP A 173 -6.58 1.15 -1.24
N ALA A 174 -6.39 0.05 -0.51
CA ALA A 174 -5.48 -0.01 0.63
C ALA A 174 -4.02 0.28 0.24
N ASP A 175 -3.56 -0.25 -0.90
CA ASP A 175 -2.24 0.08 -1.44
C ASP A 175 -2.17 1.57 -1.84
N LYS A 176 -3.22 2.12 -2.47
CA LYS A 176 -3.24 3.56 -2.84
C LYS A 176 -3.34 4.50 -1.64
N PHE A 177 -3.87 4.07 -0.50
CA PHE A 177 -3.77 4.85 0.74
C PHE A 177 -2.30 5.11 1.13
N ARG A 178 -1.36 4.24 0.75
CA ARG A 178 0.08 4.43 1.03
C ARG A 178 0.71 5.55 0.20
N TRP A 179 0.06 6.02 -0.86
CA TRP A 179 0.57 7.09 -1.73
C TRP A 179 0.46 8.49 -1.09
N GLY A 180 -0.24 8.60 0.04
CA GLY A 180 -0.34 9.82 0.84
C GLY A 180 0.86 10.03 1.78
N PRO A 181 0.62 10.29 3.09
CA PRO A 181 1.70 10.57 4.04
C PRO A 181 2.83 9.52 4.09
N ASP A 182 2.48 8.24 4.03
CA ASP A 182 3.43 7.12 4.10
C ASP A 182 4.50 7.17 2.99
N ASN A 183 4.09 7.54 1.77
CA ASN A 183 5.00 7.65 0.64
C ASN A 183 6.11 8.68 0.92
N PHE A 184 5.75 9.80 1.55
CA PHE A 184 6.69 10.87 1.87
C PHE A 184 7.42 10.68 3.20
N SER A 185 6.91 9.91 4.15
CA SER A 185 7.64 9.61 5.39
C SER A 185 8.69 8.53 5.18
N ASP A 186 8.46 7.58 4.27
CA ASP A 186 9.25 6.36 4.19
C ASP A 186 9.56 5.91 2.75
N THR A 187 8.54 5.59 1.93
CA THR A 187 8.73 4.85 0.67
C THR A 187 9.63 5.58 -0.33
N LEU A 188 9.40 6.88 -0.54
CA LEU A 188 10.19 7.72 -1.44
C LEU A 188 11.68 7.68 -1.10
N TRP A 189 12.01 7.69 0.19
CA TRP A 189 13.38 7.76 0.67
C TRP A 189 14.09 6.42 0.64
N ALA A 190 13.37 5.32 0.87
CA ALA A 190 13.90 3.98 0.67
C ALA A 190 14.29 3.78 -0.81
N MET A 191 13.39 4.15 -1.73
CA MET A 191 13.68 4.11 -3.17
C MET A 191 14.85 5.03 -3.56
N ALA A 192 14.91 6.25 -3.03
CA ALA A 192 16.01 7.19 -3.30
C ALA A 192 17.34 6.71 -2.73
N ALA A 193 17.37 6.11 -1.54
CA ALA A 193 18.56 5.54 -0.93
C ALA A 193 19.09 4.30 -1.68
N PHE A 194 18.18 3.52 -2.28
CA PHE A 194 18.55 2.42 -3.16
C PHE A 194 19.11 2.91 -4.50
N ALA A 195 18.36 3.79 -5.20
CA ALA A 195 18.72 4.26 -6.54
C ALA A 195 19.88 5.29 -6.55
N ARG A 196 20.08 6.00 -5.43
CA ARG A 196 21.10 7.03 -5.20
C ARG A 196 21.23 8.06 -6.33
N PRO A 197 20.13 8.65 -6.85
CA PRO A 197 20.26 9.67 -7.87
C PRO A 197 20.92 10.92 -7.28
N PRO A 198 21.62 11.74 -8.09
CA PRO A 198 22.00 13.09 -7.70
C PRO A 198 20.76 13.92 -7.34
N LEU A 199 20.86 14.82 -6.35
CA LEU A 199 19.72 15.62 -5.88
C LEU A 199 19.09 16.47 -7.01
N ALA A 200 19.92 17.06 -7.87
CA ALA A 200 19.45 17.81 -9.04
C ALA A 200 18.59 16.93 -9.98
N GLU A 201 18.94 15.67 -10.19
CA GLU A 201 18.16 14.76 -11.01
C GLU A 201 16.83 14.37 -10.32
N PHE A 202 16.88 14.12 -9.00
CA PHE A 202 15.68 13.87 -8.21
C PHE A 202 14.70 15.05 -8.33
N LEU A 203 15.17 16.28 -8.13
CA LEU A 203 14.36 17.50 -8.24
C LEU A 203 13.81 17.72 -9.65
N ARG A 204 14.59 17.42 -10.69
CA ARG A 204 14.11 17.51 -12.07
C ARG A 204 12.90 16.59 -12.33
N ARG A 205 12.85 15.41 -11.69
CA ARG A 205 11.75 14.44 -11.84
C ARG A 205 10.59 14.71 -10.88
N TYR A 206 10.81 15.45 -9.80
CA TYR A 206 9.86 15.68 -8.72
C TYR A 206 8.49 16.19 -9.19
N PRO A 207 8.38 17.24 -10.04
CA PRO A 207 7.08 17.74 -10.51
C PRO A 207 6.26 16.66 -11.23
N SER A 208 6.89 15.87 -12.09
CA SER A 208 6.22 14.78 -12.81
C SER A 208 5.75 13.65 -11.88
N GLY A 209 6.44 13.45 -10.75
CA GLY A 209 6.03 12.55 -9.68
C GLY A 209 4.78 13.06 -8.97
N MET A 210 4.74 14.36 -8.65
CA MET A 210 3.57 15.00 -8.02
C MET A 210 2.34 14.96 -8.94
N GLU A 211 2.50 15.18 -10.24
CA GLU A 211 1.42 15.02 -11.22
C GLU A 211 0.89 13.59 -11.29
N ARG A 212 1.79 12.59 -11.24
CA ARG A 212 1.41 11.16 -11.19
C ARG A 212 0.63 10.83 -9.92
N LEU A 213 1.10 11.33 -8.77
CA LEU A 213 0.43 11.19 -7.49
C LEU A 213 -1.00 11.74 -7.54
N ALA A 214 -1.18 12.96 -8.08
CA ALA A 214 -2.49 13.59 -8.20
C ALA A 214 -3.49 12.75 -9.02
N ARG A 215 -3.03 12.00 -10.03
CA ARG A 215 -3.90 11.11 -10.83
C ARG A 215 -4.44 9.90 -10.06
N ILE A 216 -3.82 9.50 -8.94
CA ILE A 216 -4.33 8.42 -8.09
C ILE A 216 -5.65 8.80 -7.43
N LYS A 217 -5.88 10.10 -7.21
CA LYS A 217 -7.08 10.62 -6.52
C LYS A 217 -8.40 10.09 -7.11
N ILE A 218 -8.43 9.84 -8.42
CA ILE A 218 -9.63 9.40 -9.13
C ILE A 218 -9.68 7.89 -9.40
N SER A 219 -8.71 7.11 -8.91
CA SER A 219 -8.59 5.69 -9.26
C SER A 219 -9.17 4.71 -8.22
N PHE A 220 -9.66 5.21 -7.08
CA PHE A 220 -10.23 4.39 -6.02
C PHE A 220 -11.48 3.61 -6.46
N ARG A 221 -11.60 2.37 -6.02
CA ARG A 221 -12.51 1.36 -6.58
C ARG A 221 -13.68 0.98 -5.68
N THR A 222 -13.50 0.98 -4.37
CA THR A 222 -14.59 0.76 -3.39
C THR A 222 -15.34 2.06 -3.10
N ALA A 223 -16.54 1.97 -2.50
CA ALA A 223 -17.28 3.18 -2.10
C ALA A 223 -16.53 3.95 -0.99
N THR A 224 -16.00 3.21 -0.01
CA THR A 224 -15.18 3.71 1.10
C THR A 224 -13.86 4.30 0.58
N GLY A 225 -13.19 3.61 -0.33
CA GLY A 225 -11.98 4.10 -0.98
C GLY A 225 -12.22 5.40 -1.76
N ARG A 226 -13.32 5.51 -2.51
CA ARG A 226 -13.71 6.77 -3.18
C ARG A 226 -14.05 7.90 -2.19
N THR A 227 -14.56 7.55 -1.02
CA THR A 227 -14.93 8.52 0.02
C THR A 227 -13.69 9.09 0.71
N TYR A 228 -12.76 8.22 1.14
CA TYR A 228 -11.63 8.64 1.98
C TYR A 228 -10.29 8.71 1.24
N GLY A 229 -10.09 7.87 0.22
CA GLY A 229 -8.86 7.82 -0.57
C GLY A 229 -8.38 9.17 -1.11
N PRO A 230 -9.26 10.03 -1.65
CA PRO A 230 -8.86 11.36 -2.11
C PRO A 230 -8.11 12.19 -1.06
N GLN A 231 -8.47 12.06 0.22
CA GLN A 231 -7.81 12.80 1.31
C GLN A 231 -6.37 12.31 1.55
N PHE A 232 -6.09 11.02 1.40
CA PHE A 232 -4.70 10.51 1.48
C PHE A 232 -3.83 11.21 0.44
N ILE A 233 -4.34 11.32 -0.79
CA ILE A 233 -3.62 11.95 -1.90
C ILE A 233 -3.48 13.45 -1.67
N ASP A 234 -4.52 14.13 -1.19
CA ASP A 234 -4.46 15.57 -0.87
C ASP A 234 -3.42 15.87 0.22
N LEU A 235 -3.38 15.07 1.29
CA LEU A 235 -2.33 15.18 2.31
C LEU A 235 -0.93 14.93 1.71
N GLY A 236 -0.79 13.91 0.86
CA GLY A 236 0.46 13.65 0.14
C GLY A 236 0.92 14.83 -0.72
N ILE A 237 -0.01 15.47 -1.44
CA ILE A 237 0.29 16.65 -2.25
C ILE A 237 0.79 17.80 -1.37
N VAL A 238 0.09 18.11 -0.28
CA VAL A 238 0.50 19.16 0.68
C VAL A 238 1.91 18.89 1.22
N ILE A 239 2.18 17.65 1.63
CA ILE A 239 3.51 17.25 2.13
C ILE A 239 4.57 17.43 1.05
N GLY A 240 4.30 16.98 -0.16
CA GLY A 240 5.27 17.05 -1.26
C GLY A 240 5.58 18.48 -1.68
N GLU A 241 4.59 19.37 -1.72
CA GLU A 241 4.79 20.79 -2.03
C GLU A 241 5.59 21.52 -0.95
N GLU A 242 5.35 21.22 0.33
CA GLU A 242 6.17 21.76 1.43
C GLU A 242 7.60 21.20 1.38
N LEU A 243 7.74 19.90 1.17
CA LEU A 243 9.04 19.24 1.06
C LEU A 243 9.87 19.80 -0.09
N TYR A 244 9.27 20.05 -1.26
CA TYR A 244 9.96 20.66 -2.39
C TYR A 244 10.52 22.06 -2.05
N ARG A 245 9.75 22.86 -1.31
CA ARG A 245 10.20 24.17 -0.81
C ARG A 245 11.34 24.03 0.20
N VAL A 246 11.24 23.06 1.10
CA VAL A 246 12.31 22.75 2.08
C VAL A 246 13.60 22.34 1.36
N ILE A 247 13.54 21.46 0.37
CA ILE A 247 14.72 21.03 -0.38
C ILE A 247 15.38 22.22 -1.08
N THR A 248 14.59 23.03 -1.79
CA THR A 248 15.12 24.16 -2.58
C THR A 248 15.63 25.32 -1.73
N ALA A 249 15.18 25.45 -0.47
CA ALA A 249 15.65 26.47 0.45
C ALA A 249 16.81 26.00 1.35
N GLU A 250 16.66 24.85 2.04
CA GLU A 250 17.59 24.38 3.06
C GLU A 250 18.75 23.55 2.50
N PHE A 251 18.56 22.94 1.31
CA PHE A 251 19.53 22.05 0.68
C PHE A 251 20.05 22.60 -0.65
N ALA A 252 19.88 23.90 -0.91
CA ALA A 252 20.31 24.55 -2.15
C ALA A 252 21.79 24.34 -2.49
N ALA A 253 22.67 24.26 -1.48
CA ALA A 253 24.09 24.03 -1.66
C ALA A 253 24.46 22.57 -2.04
N GLU A 254 23.49 21.65 -1.97
CA GLU A 254 23.64 20.21 -2.29
C GLU A 254 23.04 19.86 -3.67
N ILE A 255 22.47 20.86 -4.37
CA ILE A 255 21.90 20.75 -5.74
C ILE A 255 23.01 21.01 -6.76
#